data_AF-A0A0D2C0F2-F1
#
_entry.id   AF-A0A0D2C0F2-F1
#
_cell.length_a   1.000
_cell.length_b   1.000
_cell.length_c   1.000
_cell.angle_alpha   90.00
_cell.angle_beta   90.00
_cell.angle_gamma   90.00
#
_symmetry.space_group_name_H-M   'P 1'
#
loop_
_entity.id
_entity.type
_entity.pdbx_description
1 polymer ?
#
loop_
_entity_poly.entity_id
_entity_poly.type
_entity_poly.pdbx_seq_one_letter_code
_entity_poly.pdbx_strand_id
1 'polypeptide(L)'
;MNQHPRRPAPLQTDICQHERPESSHSQHSVRQRSHLDTPVSSIYSPPLYWRHFLSPPRQGQQEQQHQHQQQVMSLTFGIELEYVFAFDLNPRVGFEWMGTDGMTDKDLFGHDDTGSGDDFALSSDQESESSMDWESSEPSEKTEEHNDDDDVHHRRVVVVSRTDRGRSNRHQNARIGLPSATMFLTQSILENSGLECTVGERGYGSWNIQVDGSIDEPEKLSKYIPDRLDAEDEGDWVVSGQELVSRVLTAPYEFLSFDVFRSSDALREISSYLEALHGKPKDPFGVFVNESCGFHVHVARKPPPRQDSSSSSSSMDHSDDDDDDDDDEMIPLPILQHLAYLLVQFEELINVLHHESRRCRSDWDSHYVQTNLMGIRRSSHWCRHNVESVDLIKAQKKIFHKDMTPSGLAKLMDATLRPKLDGSGNLVLETRYKFVNFEPLTYQGGAKTIEFRQHIGTMDFDEIAHWTHFTLCLVRTAERMALCGGDQQFGVNDSPCSPSSSSPDHLPVSFRKKQANKYRLRCAKLQDEFERMYDLLEFDEDVRGYWRKRFVRLNPAEGFRVGKDQNGVEYILDEEDRCPSCM
;
A
#
# COMPACT_ATOMS: atom_id res chain seq x y z
N MET A 1 6.79 11.25 -56.31
CA MET A 1 6.04 10.27 -55.48
C MET A 1 6.62 10.34 -54.08
N ASN A 2 5.87 10.91 -53.14
CA ASN A 2 5.99 10.73 -51.69
C ASN A 2 4.86 11.57 -51.07
N GLN A 3 3.82 10.89 -50.60
CA GLN A 3 2.67 11.51 -49.95
C GLN A 3 2.88 11.46 -48.43
N HIS A 4 2.86 12.63 -47.80
CA HIS A 4 2.72 12.77 -46.35
C HIS A 4 1.25 12.54 -45.94
N PRO A 5 0.99 11.90 -44.79
CA PRO A 5 -0.37 11.74 -44.29
C PRO A 5 -0.87 13.05 -43.64
N ARG A 6 -2.07 13.45 -44.04
CA ARG A 6 -2.82 14.61 -43.50
C ARG A 6 -3.40 14.27 -42.11
N ARG A 7 -3.28 15.21 -41.17
CA ARG A 7 -3.99 15.20 -39.89
C ARG A 7 -5.52 15.26 -40.10
N PRO A 8 -6.36 14.58 -39.28
CA PRO A 8 -7.79 14.82 -39.27
C PRO A 8 -8.14 16.07 -38.43
N ALA A 9 -9.10 16.84 -38.92
CA ALA A 9 -9.76 17.94 -38.23
C ALA A 9 -10.85 17.41 -37.27
N PRO A 10 -11.24 18.17 -36.23
CA PRO A 10 -12.19 17.72 -35.21
C PRO A 10 -13.64 17.70 -35.74
N LEU A 11 -14.35 16.63 -35.40
CA LEU A 11 -15.77 16.44 -35.65
C LEU A 11 -16.60 17.35 -34.72
N GLN A 12 -17.36 18.26 -35.33
CA GLN A 12 -18.49 18.94 -34.71
C GLN A 12 -19.63 17.93 -34.49
N THR A 13 -20.11 17.84 -33.25
CA THR A 13 -21.33 17.10 -32.90
C THR A 13 -22.53 18.02 -33.05
N ASP A 14 -23.32 17.79 -34.11
CA ASP A 14 -24.63 18.40 -34.28
C ASP A 14 -25.65 17.77 -33.33
N ILE A 15 -26.36 18.64 -32.63
CA ILE A 15 -27.53 18.37 -31.81
C ILE A 15 -28.70 18.06 -32.73
N CYS A 16 -29.23 16.83 -32.68
CA CYS A 16 -30.44 16.45 -33.41
C CYS A 16 -31.56 16.08 -32.44
N GLN A 17 -32.70 16.72 -32.69
CA GLN A 17 -33.92 16.71 -31.89
C GLN A 17 -34.68 15.38 -32.02
N HIS A 18 -35.32 14.97 -30.93
CA HIS A 18 -36.22 13.81 -30.90
C HIS A 18 -37.55 14.12 -31.59
N GLU A 19 -37.86 13.40 -32.67
CA GLU A 19 -39.23 13.16 -33.13
C GLU A 19 -39.63 11.70 -32.84
N ARG A 20 -40.83 11.53 -32.26
CA ARG A 20 -41.56 10.25 -32.23
C ARG A 20 -42.10 9.95 -33.63
N PRO A 21 -42.29 8.66 -33.99
CA PRO A 21 -43.68 8.22 -34.06
C PRO A 21 -43.95 6.75 -33.66
N GLU A 22 -45.25 6.46 -33.75
CA GLU A 22 -46.09 5.41 -33.20
C GLU A 22 -45.90 3.97 -33.73
N SER A 23 -46.27 3.04 -32.83
CA SER A 23 -46.96 1.77 -33.00
C SER A 23 -46.89 0.98 -34.32
N SER A 24 -46.46 -0.28 -34.20
CA SER A 24 -47.33 -1.48 -34.17
C SER A 24 -46.62 -2.66 -34.84
N HIS A 25 -46.55 -3.80 -34.15
CA HIS A 25 -46.94 -5.12 -34.67
C HIS A 25 -46.62 -6.21 -33.66
N SER A 26 -47.64 -7.03 -33.39
CA SER A 26 -47.63 -8.19 -32.50
C SER A 26 -46.86 -9.35 -33.10
N GLN A 27 -46.02 -10.02 -32.31
CA GLN A 27 -45.83 -11.47 -32.44
C GLN A 27 -45.71 -12.12 -31.06
N HIS A 28 -46.46 -13.21 -30.92
CA HIS A 28 -46.57 -14.09 -29.77
C HIS A 28 -45.20 -14.66 -29.36
N SER A 29 -44.88 -14.57 -28.06
CA SER A 29 -43.91 -15.46 -27.43
C SER A 29 -44.47 -16.00 -26.11
N VAL A 30 -44.22 -17.29 -25.92
CA VAL A 30 -44.80 -18.19 -24.93
C VAL A 30 -44.30 -17.81 -23.52
N ARG A 31 -45.25 -17.60 -22.60
CA ARG A 31 -45.01 -17.45 -21.16
C ARG A 31 -44.31 -18.69 -20.60
N GLN A 32 -43.04 -18.57 -20.23
CA GLN A 32 -42.48 -19.35 -19.13
C GLN A 32 -42.59 -18.51 -17.85
N ARG A 33 -43.40 -18.99 -16.90
CA ARG A 33 -43.50 -18.42 -15.55
C ARG A 33 -42.21 -18.79 -14.80
N SER A 34 -41.33 -17.82 -14.61
CA SER A 34 -40.27 -17.87 -13.60
C SER A 34 -40.92 -17.74 -12.22
N HIS A 35 -40.58 -18.65 -11.31
CA HIS A 35 -41.17 -18.78 -9.97
C HIS A 35 -40.49 -17.89 -8.90
N LEU A 36 -39.95 -16.72 -9.27
CA LEU A 36 -39.22 -15.83 -8.36
C LEU A 36 -39.66 -14.37 -8.50
N ASP A 37 -40.95 -14.10 -8.30
CA ASP A 37 -41.43 -12.73 -8.02
C ASP A 37 -41.17 -12.41 -6.54
N THR A 38 -39.96 -11.93 -6.23
CA THR A 38 -39.70 -11.26 -4.95
C THR A 38 -40.18 -9.81 -5.09
N PRO A 39 -41.10 -9.33 -4.25
CA PRO A 39 -41.65 -7.98 -4.40
C PRO A 39 -40.56 -6.91 -4.28
N VAL A 40 -40.62 -5.89 -5.15
CA VAL A 40 -39.67 -4.77 -5.26
C VAL A 40 -39.43 -4.05 -3.92
N SER A 41 -40.38 -4.12 -2.99
CA SER A 41 -40.24 -3.61 -1.62
C SER A 41 -39.18 -4.34 -0.77
N SER A 42 -38.68 -5.50 -1.21
CA SER A 42 -37.62 -6.27 -0.54
C SER A 42 -36.21 -5.96 -1.04
N ILE A 43 -36.06 -5.15 -2.10
CA ILE A 43 -34.76 -4.82 -2.72
C ILE A 43 -34.02 -3.74 -1.92
N TYR A 44 -34.74 -2.88 -1.20
CA TYR A 44 -34.18 -1.78 -0.40
C TYR A 44 -34.08 -2.09 1.10
N SER A 45 -34.31 -3.35 1.49
CA SER A 45 -34.18 -3.77 2.88
C SER A 45 -32.99 -4.72 3.01
N PRO A 46 -32.00 -4.42 3.89
CA PRO A 46 -30.97 -5.39 4.23
C PRO A 46 -31.59 -6.75 4.59
N PRO A 47 -31.15 -7.91 4.03
CA PRO A 47 -31.74 -9.20 4.35
C PRO A 47 -31.84 -9.44 5.86
N LEU A 48 -32.93 -10.07 6.33
CA LEU A 48 -33.22 -10.21 7.77
C LEU A 48 -32.08 -10.83 8.60
N TYR A 49 -31.15 -11.57 7.99
CA TYR A 49 -29.97 -12.10 8.68
C TYR A 49 -28.88 -11.07 8.97
N TRP A 50 -28.83 -9.93 8.28
CA TRP A 50 -27.90 -8.83 8.55
C TRP A 50 -28.15 -8.17 9.92
N ARG A 51 -29.40 -8.17 10.39
CA ARG A 51 -29.72 -7.63 11.73
C ARG A 51 -29.04 -8.38 12.87
N HIS A 52 -28.60 -9.63 12.66
CA HIS A 52 -27.94 -10.41 13.70
C HIS A 52 -26.49 -9.98 13.96
N PHE A 53 -25.81 -9.36 13.00
CA PHE A 53 -24.46 -8.82 13.18
C PHE A 53 -24.45 -7.40 13.78
N LEU A 54 -25.56 -6.66 13.61
CA LEU A 54 -25.68 -5.26 14.04
C LEU A 54 -26.55 -5.05 15.30
N SER A 55 -27.10 -6.14 15.88
CA SER A 55 -27.92 -6.02 17.09
C SER A 55 -27.03 -5.86 18.33
N PRO A 56 -27.27 -4.84 19.18
CA PRO A 56 -26.60 -4.74 20.47
C PRO A 56 -26.84 -6.01 21.29
N PRO A 57 -25.86 -6.49 22.08
CA PRO A 57 -26.00 -7.68 22.90
C PRO A 57 -27.20 -7.55 23.84
N ARG A 58 -27.99 -8.62 24.01
CA ARG A 58 -29.05 -8.66 25.04
C ARG A 58 -28.40 -8.58 26.42
N GLN A 59 -29.04 -7.92 27.39
CA GLN A 59 -28.51 -7.65 28.76
C GLN A 59 -27.89 -8.86 29.50
N GLY A 60 -28.15 -10.11 29.11
CA GLY A 60 -27.48 -11.31 29.65
C GLY A 60 -26.14 -11.68 29.00
N GLN A 61 -25.69 -10.98 27.96
CA GLN A 61 -24.42 -11.22 27.26
C GLN A 61 -23.25 -10.35 27.78
N GLN A 62 -23.50 -9.37 28.66
CA GLN A 62 -22.45 -8.45 29.15
C GLN A 62 -21.31 -9.17 29.92
N GLU A 63 -21.59 -10.20 30.71
CA GLU A 63 -20.54 -10.98 31.39
C GLU A 63 -19.70 -11.82 30.42
N GLN A 64 -20.32 -12.40 29.39
CA GLN A 64 -19.58 -13.10 28.33
C GLN A 64 -18.79 -12.12 27.47
N GLN A 65 -19.30 -10.90 27.27
CA GLN A 65 -18.61 -9.85 26.52
C GLN A 65 -17.35 -9.36 27.25
N HIS A 66 -17.37 -9.28 28.59
CA HIS A 66 -16.17 -8.98 29.38
C HIS A 66 -15.11 -10.08 29.31
N GLN A 67 -15.50 -11.37 29.28
CA GLN A 67 -14.54 -12.46 29.05
C GLN A 67 -14.02 -12.47 27.61
N HIS A 68 -14.84 -12.10 26.62
CA HIS A 68 -14.43 -12.01 25.22
C HIS A 68 -13.52 -10.81 24.97
N GLN A 69 -13.73 -9.69 25.66
CA GLN A 69 -12.84 -8.51 25.61
C GLN A 69 -11.41 -8.84 26.08
N GLN A 70 -11.24 -9.78 27.01
CA GLN A 70 -9.89 -10.22 27.42
C GLN A 70 -9.17 -11.06 26.36
N GLN A 71 -9.82 -11.46 25.27
CA GLN A 71 -9.23 -12.29 24.21
C GLN A 71 -8.88 -11.53 22.93
N VAL A 72 -9.25 -10.25 22.81
CA VAL A 72 -8.90 -9.46 21.63
C VAL A 72 -7.40 -9.13 21.70
N MET A 73 -6.66 -9.57 20.68
CA MET A 73 -5.24 -9.29 20.57
C MET A 73 -5.02 -7.80 20.33
N SER A 74 -4.02 -7.22 20.96
CA SER A 74 -3.56 -5.89 20.58
C SER A 74 -2.76 -6.02 19.29
N LEU A 75 -3.09 -5.22 18.28
CA LEU A 75 -2.35 -5.16 17.02
C LEU A 75 -1.39 -3.97 17.03
N THR A 76 -0.24 -4.16 16.42
CA THR A 76 0.68 -3.10 16.02
C THR A 76 0.88 -3.18 14.52
N PHE A 77 1.27 -2.05 13.92
CA PHE A 77 1.61 -2.01 12.51
C PHE A 77 2.82 -1.12 12.26
N GLY A 78 3.47 -1.34 11.12
CA GLY A 78 4.46 -0.45 10.54
C GLY A 78 4.11 -0.18 9.09
N ILE A 79 4.62 0.91 8.54
CA ILE A 79 4.50 1.23 7.12
C ILE A 79 5.87 1.37 6.47
N GLU A 80 5.96 1.01 5.21
CA GLU A 80 7.12 1.25 4.34
C GLU A 80 6.65 2.08 3.15
N LEU A 81 7.19 3.28 3.02
CA LEU A 81 6.87 4.22 1.95
C LEU A 81 8.06 4.29 0.99
N GLU A 82 7.90 3.72 -0.20
CA GLU A 82 8.86 3.88 -1.28
C GLU A 82 8.55 5.17 -2.06
N TYR A 83 9.57 5.99 -2.30
CA TYR A 83 9.46 7.23 -3.06
C TYR A 83 10.77 7.59 -3.75
N VAL A 84 10.69 8.50 -4.71
CA VAL A 84 11.88 9.15 -5.27
C VAL A 84 12.08 10.48 -4.58
N PHE A 85 13.26 10.64 -3.99
CA PHE A 85 13.73 11.91 -3.44
C PHE A 85 14.57 12.63 -4.49
N ALA A 86 14.31 13.91 -4.71
CA ALA A 86 15.08 14.75 -5.61
C ALA A 86 15.49 16.05 -4.91
N PHE A 87 16.69 16.55 -5.18
CA PHE A 87 17.11 17.86 -4.69
C PHE A 87 18.02 18.60 -5.67
N ASP A 88 17.96 19.92 -5.60
CA ASP A 88 18.73 20.86 -6.40
C ASP A 88 20.15 21.01 -5.84
N LEU A 89 21.20 20.76 -6.64
CA LEU A 89 22.60 20.97 -6.24
C LEU A 89 22.95 22.45 -6.04
N ASN A 90 22.25 23.35 -6.74
CA ASN A 90 22.51 24.78 -6.78
C ASN A 90 21.29 25.56 -6.27
N PRO A 91 20.90 25.37 -5.00
CA PRO A 91 19.62 25.86 -4.51
C PRO A 91 19.56 27.40 -4.59
N ARG A 92 18.37 27.91 -4.91
CA ARG A 92 18.14 29.37 -5.08
C ARG A 92 18.53 30.15 -3.82
N VAL A 93 18.90 31.43 -4.01
CA VAL A 93 19.27 32.35 -2.92
C VAL A 93 18.23 32.32 -1.79
N GLY A 94 18.70 32.06 -0.57
CA GLY A 94 17.85 31.86 0.61
C GLY A 94 17.85 30.43 1.14
N PHE A 95 18.37 29.49 0.35
CA PHE A 95 18.69 28.13 0.73
C PHE A 95 20.20 27.92 0.62
N GLU A 96 20.78 27.23 1.60
CA GLU A 96 22.19 26.86 1.61
C GLU A 96 22.24 25.41 2.11
N TRP A 97 22.87 24.52 1.35
CA TRP A 97 23.24 23.19 1.83
C TRP A 97 24.48 23.35 2.69
N MET A 98 24.33 23.24 4.01
CA MET A 98 25.53 23.24 4.87
C MET A 98 25.96 21.82 5.12
N GLY A 99 27.20 21.50 4.74
CA GLY A 99 27.85 20.27 5.15
C GLY A 99 28.08 20.25 6.66
N THR A 100 28.24 19.04 7.16
CA THR A 100 28.32 18.70 8.58
C THR A 100 29.50 19.34 9.31
N ASP A 101 30.53 19.73 8.56
CA ASP A 101 31.80 20.22 9.07
C ASP A 101 31.88 21.77 9.03
N GLY A 102 30.76 22.45 8.74
CA GLY A 102 30.73 23.89 8.47
C GLY A 102 31.42 24.27 7.15
N MET A 103 31.74 23.27 6.33
CA MET A 103 32.24 23.43 4.98
C MET A 103 31.11 23.93 4.07
N THR A 104 31.41 25.02 3.36
CA THR A 104 30.49 25.63 2.41
C THR A 104 30.50 24.85 1.09
N ASP A 105 29.53 25.10 0.20
CA ASP A 105 29.50 24.53 -1.16
C ASP A 105 30.87 24.63 -1.87
N LYS A 106 31.62 25.72 -1.66
CA LYS A 106 32.95 25.91 -2.25
C LYS A 106 33.99 24.88 -1.78
N ASP A 107 33.82 24.33 -0.59
CA ASP A 107 34.71 23.33 0.01
C ASP A 107 34.29 21.88 -0.34
N LEU A 108 33.00 21.68 -0.62
CA LEU A 108 32.41 20.38 -0.99
C LEU A 108 32.46 20.08 -2.49
N PHE A 109 32.34 21.13 -3.31
CA PHE A 109 32.34 21.07 -4.77
C PHE A 109 33.58 21.68 -5.41
N GLY A 110 34.56 22.10 -4.59
CA GLY A 110 35.80 22.71 -5.06
C GLY A 110 36.45 21.89 -6.17
N HIS A 111 36.59 22.53 -7.32
CA HIS A 111 37.17 21.97 -8.55
C HIS A 111 38.35 21.05 -8.25
N ASP A 112 38.36 19.87 -8.87
CA ASP A 112 39.62 19.20 -9.20
C ASP A 112 40.41 20.24 -10.02
N ASP A 113 41.28 20.99 -9.35
CA ASP A 113 42.31 21.81 -9.98
C ASP A 113 43.18 20.83 -10.77
N THR A 114 42.78 20.58 -12.01
CA THR A 114 43.62 20.10 -13.10
C THR A 114 44.66 21.19 -13.33
N GLY A 115 45.69 21.21 -12.49
CA GLY A 115 46.57 22.37 -12.33
C GLY A 115 48.01 22.06 -11.93
N SER A 116 48.63 21.00 -12.48
CA SER A 116 50.05 20.98 -12.89
C SER A 116 50.35 19.60 -13.52
N GLY A 117 50.68 19.45 -14.80
CA GLY A 117 51.62 20.25 -15.56
C GLY A 117 52.98 19.56 -15.52
N ASP A 118 53.22 18.64 -16.46
CA ASP A 118 54.55 18.34 -16.98
C ASP A 118 54.41 17.88 -18.44
N ASP A 119 54.93 18.74 -19.31
CA ASP A 119 55.59 18.50 -20.60
C ASP A 119 54.98 17.51 -21.60
N PHE A 120 54.46 18.05 -22.72
CA PHE A 120 55.12 17.84 -24.01
C PHE A 120 54.75 18.95 -25.00
N ALA A 121 55.79 19.68 -25.43
CA ALA A 121 55.76 20.63 -26.52
C ALA A 121 55.27 19.98 -27.82
N LEU A 122 54.57 20.73 -28.66
CA LEU A 122 54.98 20.99 -30.05
C LEU A 122 54.20 22.17 -30.64
N SER A 123 54.97 23.03 -31.28
CA SER A 123 54.64 24.25 -32.03
C SER A 123 53.57 24.08 -33.10
N SER A 124 52.78 25.12 -33.32
CA SER A 124 52.82 25.84 -34.61
C SER A 124 52.01 27.13 -34.56
N ASP A 125 52.62 28.14 -35.17
CA ASP A 125 52.15 29.50 -35.35
C ASP A 125 50.85 29.56 -36.18
N GLN A 126 49.95 30.48 -35.85
CA GLN A 126 49.49 31.45 -36.85
C GLN A 126 48.77 32.65 -36.23
N GLU A 127 49.25 33.80 -36.66
CA GLU A 127 48.78 35.16 -36.46
C GLU A 127 47.34 35.34 -36.96
N SER A 128 46.54 36.18 -36.29
CA SER A 128 45.94 37.35 -36.95
C SER A 128 45.13 38.20 -35.98
N GLU A 129 45.35 39.49 -36.14
CA GLU A 129 44.82 40.65 -35.43
C GLU A 129 43.32 40.85 -35.69
N SER A 130 42.60 41.42 -34.72
CA SER A 130 41.41 42.29 -34.92
C SER A 130 40.84 42.64 -33.54
N SER A 131 41.24 43.78 -32.97
CA SER A 131 40.54 45.07 -33.09
C SER A 131 39.46 45.25 -32.04
N MET A 132 39.73 46.20 -31.15
CA MET A 132 38.84 46.80 -30.17
C MET A 132 37.58 47.38 -30.81
N ASP A 133 36.47 47.35 -30.08
CA ASP A 133 35.72 48.54 -29.62
C ASP A 133 34.27 48.13 -29.34
N TRP A 134 33.86 48.16 -28.08
CA TRP A 134 32.45 48.32 -27.75
C TRP A 134 32.29 49.25 -26.55
N GLU A 135 31.69 50.40 -26.84
CA GLU A 135 31.41 51.47 -25.91
C GLU A 135 30.30 51.09 -24.92
N SER A 136 30.57 51.51 -23.68
CA SER A 136 29.68 51.97 -22.62
C SER A 136 28.24 52.32 -23.01
N SER A 137 27.29 51.84 -22.20
CA SER A 137 26.03 52.55 -21.91
C SER A 137 25.53 52.18 -20.52
N GLU A 138 25.54 53.17 -19.63
CA GLU A 138 24.96 53.15 -18.28
C GLU A 138 23.42 53.19 -18.29
N PRO A 139 22.77 52.81 -17.17
CA PRO A 139 21.33 52.60 -17.08
C PRO A 139 20.56 53.86 -16.63
N SER A 140 19.32 54.01 -17.11
CA SER A 140 18.40 55.02 -16.59
C SER A 140 17.46 54.43 -15.52
N GLU A 141 17.58 54.99 -14.32
CA GLU A 141 16.73 54.82 -13.15
C GLU A 141 15.23 54.97 -13.45
N LYS A 142 14.43 54.04 -12.92
CA LYS A 142 13.07 54.32 -12.43
C LYS A 142 12.81 53.51 -11.16
N THR A 143 12.95 54.20 -10.04
CA THR A 143 12.51 53.79 -8.70
C THR A 143 11.00 53.92 -8.63
N GLU A 144 10.29 52.80 -8.54
CA GLU A 144 8.93 52.76 -7.98
C GLU A 144 9.04 52.16 -6.57
N GLU A 145 8.71 52.99 -5.58
CA GLU A 145 8.57 52.58 -4.18
C GLU A 145 7.36 51.64 -4.05
N HIS A 146 7.64 50.35 -3.86
CA HIS A 146 6.67 49.41 -3.29
C HIS A 146 6.98 49.24 -1.81
N ASN A 147 5.94 49.40 -0.99
CA ASN A 147 5.99 49.09 0.44
C ASN A 147 6.16 47.59 0.59
N ASP A 148 7.41 47.16 0.83
CA ASP A 148 7.69 45.83 1.34
C ASP A 148 7.28 45.78 2.81
N ASP A 149 6.26 44.97 3.09
CA ASP A 149 6.06 44.39 4.42
C ASP A 149 7.37 43.68 4.80
N ASP A 150 8.00 44.16 5.89
CA ASP A 150 9.17 43.56 6.53
C ASP A 150 8.83 42.15 7.08
N ASP A 151 8.66 41.20 6.17
CA ASP A 151 8.64 39.78 6.49
C ASP A 151 10.11 39.36 6.57
N VAL A 152 10.71 39.56 7.76
CA VAL A 152 12.08 39.16 8.10
C VAL A 152 12.30 37.73 7.57
N HIS A 153 12.98 37.63 6.42
CA HIS A 153 13.31 36.37 5.79
C HIS A 153 14.25 35.61 6.72
N HIS A 154 13.67 34.78 7.59
CA HIS A 154 14.40 33.74 8.28
C HIS A 154 15.05 32.86 7.21
N ARG A 155 16.36 33.06 6.99
CA ARG A 155 17.19 32.16 6.18
C ARG A 155 16.93 30.75 6.68
N ARG A 156 16.34 29.91 5.84
CA ARG A 156 16.16 28.49 6.11
C ARG A 156 17.42 27.80 5.65
N VAL A 157 18.38 27.76 6.55
CA VAL A 157 19.61 27.02 6.30
C VAL A 157 19.31 25.55 6.57
N VAL A 158 19.43 24.70 5.54
CA VAL A 158 19.30 23.26 5.73
C VAL A 158 20.69 22.73 6.04
N VAL A 159 20.94 22.52 7.33
CA VAL A 159 22.19 21.93 7.80
C VAL A 159 22.09 20.43 7.58
N VAL A 160 22.87 19.88 6.66
CA VAL A 160 23.15 18.46 6.62
C VAL A 160 24.14 18.21 7.74
N SER A 161 23.69 17.62 8.85
CA SER A 161 24.55 17.33 10.01
C SER A 161 25.03 15.88 10.00
N ARG A 162 26.28 15.64 10.43
CA ARG A 162 26.84 14.30 10.59
C ARG A 162 26.46 13.88 11.98
N THR A 163 25.60 12.89 12.11
CA THR A 163 25.41 12.26 13.42
C THR A 163 26.69 11.52 13.78
N ASP A 164 27.58 12.19 14.51
CA ASP A 164 28.87 11.67 14.97
C ASP A 164 28.62 10.70 16.15
N ARG A 165 28.05 9.53 15.84
CA ARG A 165 27.88 8.41 16.79
C ARG A 165 28.67 7.19 16.33
N GLY A 166 29.98 7.34 16.10
CA GLY A 166 30.84 6.18 15.87
C GLY A 166 32.19 6.52 15.27
N ARG A 167 33.19 6.71 16.14
CA ARG A 167 34.60 6.75 15.73
C ARG A 167 34.99 5.43 15.07
N SER A 168 35.08 5.39 13.74
CA SER A 168 36.08 4.63 12.95
C SER A 168 35.54 4.25 11.56
N ASN A 169 35.41 5.22 10.65
CA ASN A 169 35.67 5.00 9.23
C ASN A 169 35.86 6.36 8.53
N ARG A 170 37.10 6.86 8.61
CA ARG A 170 37.54 8.00 7.80
C ARG A 170 37.78 7.45 6.39
N HIS A 171 36.96 7.88 5.41
CA HIS A 171 37.20 7.96 3.95
C HIS A 171 35.96 7.73 3.06
N GLN A 172 34.77 7.44 3.59
CA GLN A 172 33.53 7.62 2.82
C GLN A 172 33.08 9.08 2.92
N ASN A 173 33.70 9.95 2.12
CA ASN A 173 33.19 11.29 1.91
C ASN A 173 31.91 11.16 1.08
N ALA A 174 30.74 11.36 1.71
CA ALA A 174 29.51 11.63 0.97
C ALA A 174 29.72 12.96 0.23
N ARG A 175 30.24 12.89 -1.00
CA ARG A 175 30.24 14.04 -1.90
C ARG A 175 28.78 14.35 -2.19
N ILE A 176 28.36 15.59 -1.92
CA ILE A 176 27.06 16.08 -2.38
C ILE A 176 27.06 15.91 -3.91
N GLY A 177 26.04 15.24 -4.45
CA GLY A 177 26.03 14.72 -5.83
C GLY A 177 25.98 13.20 -5.95
N LEU A 178 26.24 12.44 -4.88
CA LEU A 178 26.04 10.99 -4.88
C LEU A 178 24.63 10.64 -4.37
N PRO A 179 23.97 9.61 -4.94
CA PRO A 179 22.69 9.10 -4.42
C PRO A 179 22.73 8.77 -2.92
N SER A 180 23.89 8.38 -2.38
CA SER A 180 24.07 8.11 -0.95
C SER A 180 23.94 9.34 -0.04
N ALA A 181 24.11 10.56 -0.58
CA ALA A 181 23.93 11.80 0.18
C ALA A 181 22.44 12.12 0.40
N THR A 182 21.55 11.61 -0.47
CA THR A 182 20.12 11.94 -0.43
C THR A 182 19.46 11.54 0.89
N MET A 183 19.83 10.40 1.49
CA MET A 183 19.24 9.96 2.76
C MET A 183 19.56 10.89 3.92
N PHE A 184 20.78 11.40 4.00
CA PHE A 184 21.18 12.34 5.07
C PHE A 184 20.47 13.68 4.92
N LEU A 185 20.23 14.09 3.68
CA LEU A 185 19.44 15.27 3.40
C LEU A 185 17.97 15.07 3.80
N THR A 186 17.36 13.94 3.42
CA THR A 186 16.01 13.57 3.87
C THR A 186 15.92 13.56 5.40
N GLN A 187 16.88 12.92 6.08
CA GLN A 187 16.96 12.91 7.54
C GLN A 187 17.00 14.34 8.10
N SER A 188 17.84 15.21 7.53
CA SER A 188 17.97 16.61 7.97
C SER A 188 16.67 17.41 7.78
N ILE A 189 15.92 17.15 6.70
CA ILE A 189 14.60 17.75 6.47
C ILE A 189 13.60 17.34 7.55
N LEU A 190 13.59 16.05 7.92
CA LEU A 190 12.73 15.52 8.98
C LEU A 190 13.12 16.09 10.35
N GLU A 191 14.41 16.10 10.69
CA GLU A 191 14.91 16.63 11.97
C GLU A 191 14.62 18.13 12.12
N ASN A 192 14.78 18.92 11.05
CA ASN A 192 14.39 20.34 11.05
C ASN A 192 12.89 20.57 11.21
N SER A 193 12.09 19.55 10.89
CA SER A 193 10.64 19.54 11.13
C SER A 193 10.27 19.02 12.53
N GLY A 194 11.27 18.73 13.38
CA GLY A 194 11.08 18.20 14.73
C GLY A 194 10.76 16.70 14.77
N LEU A 195 11.05 15.97 13.69
CA LEU A 195 10.77 14.55 13.55
C LEU A 195 12.06 13.73 13.69
N GLU A 196 12.02 12.67 14.49
CA GLU A 196 13.16 11.78 14.69
C GLU A 196 13.28 10.79 13.53
N CYS A 197 14.44 10.70 12.89
CA CYS A 197 14.69 9.72 11.85
C CYS A 197 16.14 9.26 11.87
N THR A 198 16.37 7.97 11.60
CA THR A 198 17.72 7.40 11.46
C THR A 198 17.98 6.98 10.01
N VAL A 199 19.25 6.80 9.65
CA VAL A 199 19.67 6.34 8.32
C VAL A 199 20.34 4.98 8.44
N GLY A 200 19.89 4.00 7.67
CA GLY A 200 20.55 2.71 7.47
C GLY A 200 20.53 1.69 8.62
N GLU A 201 20.16 2.07 9.84
CA GLU A 201 20.05 1.13 10.97
C GLU A 201 18.79 0.27 10.89
N ARG A 202 18.94 -1.03 11.19
CA ARG A 202 17.85 -2.02 11.25
C ARG A 202 17.25 -2.02 12.63
N GLY A 203 16.11 -1.35 12.80
CA GLY A 203 15.32 -1.44 14.01
C GLY A 203 13.99 -0.72 13.86
N TYR A 204 12.94 -1.25 14.50
CA TYR A 204 11.60 -0.66 14.47
C TYR A 204 11.35 0.31 15.64
N GLY A 205 12.42 0.76 16.30
CA GLY A 205 12.36 1.69 17.45
C GLY A 205 12.16 3.15 17.04
N SER A 206 12.65 3.53 15.86
CA SER A 206 12.54 4.86 15.27
C SER A 206 12.11 4.76 13.81
N TRP A 207 11.71 5.88 13.21
CA TRP A 207 11.62 5.97 11.76
C TRP A 207 13.02 5.84 11.17
N ASN A 208 13.13 5.14 10.05
CA ASN A 208 14.40 4.95 9.36
C ASN A 208 14.25 5.14 7.85
N ILE A 209 15.27 5.74 7.23
CA ILE A 209 15.39 5.90 5.79
C ILE A 209 16.43 4.92 5.27
N GLN A 210 16.10 4.26 4.16
CA GLN A 210 16.96 3.34 3.45
C GLN A 210 17.02 3.71 1.96
N VAL A 211 18.12 3.35 1.29
CA VAL A 211 18.18 3.41 -0.17
C VAL A 211 17.47 2.16 -0.70
N ASP A 212 16.52 2.37 -1.61
CA ASP A 212 15.88 1.27 -2.32
C ASP A 212 16.32 1.26 -3.80
N GLY A 213 17.18 0.29 -4.12
CA GLY A 213 17.68 0.09 -5.48
C GLY A 213 16.68 -0.55 -6.44
N SER A 214 15.47 -0.90 -5.98
CA SER A 214 14.39 -1.41 -6.83
C SER A 214 13.51 -0.30 -7.42
N ILE A 215 13.66 0.94 -6.94
CA ILE A 215 12.93 2.10 -7.44
C ILE A 215 13.66 2.68 -8.66
N ASP A 216 13.07 2.52 -9.84
CA ASP A 216 13.52 3.16 -11.06
C ASP A 216 13.54 4.70 -10.94
N GLU A 217 14.65 5.32 -11.35
CA GLU A 217 14.75 6.78 -11.46
C GLU A 217 13.96 7.29 -12.68
N PRO A 218 13.28 8.44 -12.59
CA PRO A 218 12.50 8.95 -13.72
C PRO A 218 13.40 9.46 -14.85
N GLU A 219 12.99 9.22 -16.10
CA GLU A 219 13.68 9.79 -17.27
C GLU A 219 13.57 11.32 -17.38
N LYS A 220 12.51 11.91 -16.80
CA LYS A 220 12.21 13.36 -16.84
C LYS A 220 11.64 13.82 -15.52
N LEU A 221 12.43 14.57 -14.76
CA LEU A 221 12.09 14.97 -13.39
C LEU A 221 11.00 16.06 -13.36
N SER A 222 11.01 17.00 -14.32
CA SER A 222 10.02 18.09 -14.45
C SER A 222 8.57 17.60 -14.59
N LYS A 223 8.35 16.35 -15.04
CA LYS A 223 7.02 15.74 -15.09
C LYS A 223 6.43 15.52 -13.69
N TYR A 224 7.27 15.22 -12.71
CA TYR A 224 6.86 14.82 -11.37
C TYR A 224 6.85 15.98 -10.36
N ILE A 225 7.73 16.97 -10.55
CA ILE A 225 7.80 18.17 -9.72
C ILE A 225 7.75 19.47 -10.55
N PRO A 226 6.71 19.65 -11.40
CA PRO A 226 6.63 20.78 -12.34
C PRO A 226 6.60 22.14 -11.67
N ASP A 227 6.15 22.22 -10.42
CA ASP A 227 6.07 23.47 -9.66
C ASP A 227 7.42 23.90 -9.06
N ARG A 228 8.45 23.03 -9.12
CA ARG A 228 9.76 23.25 -8.49
C ARG A 228 10.91 23.33 -9.49
N LEU A 229 10.76 22.64 -10.62
CA LEU A 229 11.85 22.40 -11.56
C LEU A 229 11.44 22.77 -12.98
N ASP A 230 12.14 23.76 -13.54
CA ASP A 230 12.07 24.08 -14.95
C ASP A 230 12.85 23.03 -15.75
N ALA A 231 12.38 22.68 -16.94
CA ALA A 231 12.98 21.60 -17.74
C ALA A 231 14.45 21.86 -18.15
N GLU A 232 14.88 23.12 -18.12
CA GLU A 232 16.26 23.53 -18.42
C GLU A 232 17.21 23.27 -17.23
N ASP A 233 16.68 23.15 -16.02
CA ASP A 233 17.44 23.02 -14.76
C ASP A 233 17.53 21.55 -14.28
N GLU A 234 16.97 20.56 -15.01
CA GLU A 234 16.95 19.16 -14.55
C GLU A 234 18.36 18.57 -14.33
N GLY A 235 19.37 19.07 -15.06
CA GLY A 235 20.76 18.60 -14.95
C GLY A 235 21.43 18.91 -13.62
N ASP A 236 20.89 19.86 -12.87
CA ASP A 236 21.39 20.28 -11.56
C ASP A 236 20.75 19.50 -10.41
N TRP A 237 19.80 18.60 -10.70
CA TRP A 237 19.10 17.83 -9.67
C TRP A 237 19.68 16.43 -9.50
N VAL A 238 19.78 16.00 -8.25
CA VAL A 238 20.15 14.64 -7.87
C VAL A 238 18.91 13.90 -7.42
N VAL A 239 18.73 12.68 -7.93
CA VAL A 239 17.62 11.80 -7.58
C VAL A 239 18.12 10.54 -6.86
N SER A 240 17.27 9.95 -6.01
CA SER A 240 17.48 8.62 -5.46
C SER A 240 16.14 8.00 -5.08
N GLY A 241 16.00 6.70 -5.37
CA GLY A 241 14.99 5.87 -4.73
C GLY A 241 15.27 5.73 -3.24
N GLN A 242 14.27 5.98 -2.41
CA GLN A 242 14.34 5.85 -0.96
C GLN A 242 13.12 5.11 -0.42
N GLU A 243 13.32 4.44 0.71
CA GLU A 243 12.27 3.83 1.50
C GLU A 243 12.28 4.47 2.89
N LEU A 244 11.13 5.02 3.32
CA LEU A 244 10.90 5.47 4.68
C LEU A 244 10.09 4.41 5.43
N VAL A 245 10.72 3.77 6.41
CA VAL A 245 10.13 2.73 7.24
C VAL A 245 9.76 3.32 8.60
N SER A 246 8.51 3.13 9.01
CA SER A 246 8.05 3.62 10.30
C SER A 246 8.60 2.80 11.46
N ARG A 247 8.66 3.43 12.65
CA ARG A 247 8.70 2.66 13.90
C ARG A 247 7.45 1.80 14.07
N VAL A 248 7.42 0.96 15.11
CA VAL A 248 6.20 0.23 15.49
C VAL A 248 5.12 1.20 15.98
N LEU A 249 3.99 1.22 15.27
CA LEU A 249 2.80 2.01 15.58
C LEU A 249 1.72 1.11 16.22
N THR A 250 0.91 1.67 17.11
CA THR A 250 -0.17 0.92 17.79
C THR A 250 -1.48 1.08 17.02
N ALA A 251 -2.15 -0.03 16.72
CA ALA A 251 -3.50 0.01 16.16
C ALA A 251 -4.55 0.21 17.27
N PRO A 252 -5.68 0.87 17.00
CA PRO A 252 -6.80 0.96 17.93
C PRO A 252 -7.33 -0.43 18.37
N TYR A 253 -7.72 -0.54 19.66
CA TYR A 253 -7.96 -1.84 20.31
C TYR A 253 -9.34 -2.47 20.01
N GLU A 254 -10.45 -1.72 20.11
CA GLU A 254 -11.79 -2.33 20.18
C GLU A 254 -12.61 -2.22 18.89
N PHE A 255 -12.57 -1.05 18.23
CA PHE A 255 -13.30 -0.79 17.00
C PHE A 255 -12.41 0.00 16.05
N LEU A 256 -12.04 -0.63 14.94
CA LEU A 256 -11.39 0.03 13.82
C LEU A 256 -12.46 0.74 12.97
N SER A 257 -13.25 1.63 13.57
CA SER A 257 -13.99 2.61 12.76
C SER A 257 -12.98 3.56 12.13
N PHE A 258 -13.20 3.97 10.88
CA PHE A 258 -12.20 4.76 10.17
C PHE A 258 -11.94 6.12 10.81
N ASP A 259 -12.95 6.80 11.35
CA ASP A 259 -12.77 8.10 12.02
C ASP A 259 -11.83 8.02 13.23
N VAL A 260 -12.01 7.01 14.08
CA VAL A 260 -11.15 6.75 15.25
C VAL A 260 -9.75 6.39 14.81
N PHE A 261 -9.62 5.55 13.77
CA PHE A 261 -8.32 5.17 13.23
C PHE A 261 -7.57 6.35 12.63
N ARG A 262 -8.24 7.14 11.79
CA ARG A 262 -7.70 8.33 11.13
C ARG A 262 -7.24 9.39 12.13
N SER A 263 -7.95 9.51 13.25
CA SER A 263 -7.62 10.46 14.32
C SER A 263 -6.58 9.93 15.33
N SER A 264 -6.08 8.72 15.14
CA SER A 264 -5.09 8.11 16.04
C SER A 264 -3.75 8.84 15.99
N ASP A 265 -2.98 8.75 17.09
CA ASP A 265 -1.62 9.31 17.16
C ASP A 265 -0.71 8.74 16.07
N ALA A 266 -0.90 7.45 15.72
CA ALA A 266 -0.14 6.79 14.66
C ALA A 266 -0.35 7.44 13.30
N LEU A 267 -1.61 7.74 12.91
CA LEU A 267 -1.89 8.38 11.63
C LEU A 267 -1.51 9.87 11.63
N ARG A 268 -1.65 10.56 12.76
CA ARG A 268 -1.13 11.94 12.89
C ARG A 268 0.39 12.00 12.72
N GLU A 269 1.10 11.02 13.26
CA GLU A 269 2.54 10.89 13.09
C GLU A 269 2.88 10.68 11.61
N ILE A 270 2.23 9.71 10.94
CA ILE A 270 2.40 9.50 9.50
C ILE A 270 2.13 10.78 8.70
N SER A 271 1.04 11.51 8.99
CA SER A 271 0.75 12.80 8.36
C SER A 271 1.89 13.81 8.53
N SER A 272 2.50 13.87 9.72
CA SER A 272 3.59 14.79 10.01
C SER A 272 4.83 14.49 9.16
N TYR A 273 5.19 13.21 8.98
CA TYR A 273 6.29 12.81 8.10
C TYR A 273 5.99 13.11 6.64
N LEU A 274 4.77 12.83 6.17
CA LEU A 274 4.35 13.14 4.80
C LEU A 274 4.39 14.64 4.51
N GLU A 275 3.90 15.47 5.43
CA GLU A 275 3.94 16.94 5.31
C GLU A 275 5.38 17.46 5.23
N ALA A 276 6.28 16.93 6.07
CA ALA A 276 7.70 17.30 6.05
C ALA A 276 8.39 16.88 4.75
N LEU A 277 8.14 15.65 4.28
CA LEU A 277 8.70 15.14 3.01
C LEU A 277 8.13 15.87 1.79
N HIS A 278 6.85 16.24 1.82
CA HIS A 278 6.25 16.99 0.73
C HIS A 278 6.93 18.35 0.60
N GLY A 279 7.23 19.02 1.72
CA GLY A 279 7.83 20.35 1.72
C GLY A 279 6.92 21.40 1.06
N LYS A 280 7.49 22.55 0.73
CA LYS A 280 6.82 23.68 0.08
C LYS A 280 7.20 23.76 -1.39
N PRO A 281 6.38 24.38 -2.26
CA PRO A 281 6.70 24.56 -3.68
C PRO A 281 8.02 25.29 -3.96
N LYS A 282 8.52 26.11 -3.01
CA LYS A 282 9.79 26.83 -3.15
C LYS A 282 10.98 26.11 -2.55
N ASP A 283 10.78 24.96 -1.89
CA ASP A 283 11.88 24.24 -1.27
C ASP A 283 12.78 23.61 -2.35
N PRO A 284 14.10 23.54 -2.16
CA PRO A 284 15.09 23.05 -3.13
C PRO A 284 15.15 21.52 -3.21
N PHE A 285 14.07 20.86 -2.82
CA PHE A 285 13.92 19.41 -2.87
C PHE A 285 12.50 19.06 -3.26
N GLY A 286 12.25 17.80 -3.59
CA GLY A 286 10.92 17.28 -3.88
C GLY A 286 10.86 15.78 -3.64
N VAL A 287 9.69 15.31 -3.23
CA VAL A 287 9.39 13.89 -3.08
C VAL A 287 8.18 13.56 -3.96
N PHE A 288 8.29 12.48 -4.72
CA PHE A 288 7.21 11.98 -5.56
C PHE A 288 7.27 10.46 -5.66
N VAL A 289 6.22 9.89 -6.24
CA VAL A 289 6.08 8.44 -6.47
C VAL A 289 5.92 8.19 -7.96
N ASN A 290 6.45 7.07 -8.42
CA ASN A 290 6.30 6.60 -9.79
C ASN A 290 5.82 5.14 -9.79
N GLU A 291 5.83 4.47 -10.95
CA GLU A 291 5.30 3.12 -11.09
C GLU A 291 6.13 2.05 -10.37
N SER A 292 7.42 2.30 -10.12
CA SER A 292 8.32 1.37 -9.40
C SER A 292 8.20 1.49 -7.87
N CYS A 293 7.74 2.63 -7.36
CA CYS A 293 7.45 2.83 -5.93
C CYS A 293 6.24 1.98 -5.46
N GLY A 294 6.40 1.32 -4.31
CA GLY A 294 5.40 0.59 -3.55
C GLY A 294 5.00 1.26 -2.23
N PHE A 295 3.95 0.72 -1.62
CA PHE A 295 3.54 1.04 -0.26
C PHE A 295 3.18 -0.25 0.47
N HIS A 296 3.87 -0.53 1.57
CA HIS A 296 3.70 -1.75 2.34
C HIS A 296 3.16 -1.46 3.74
N VAL A 297 2.37 -2.41 4.26
CA VAL A 297 1.89 -2.39 5.64
C VAL A 297 2.29 -3.69 6.32
N HIS A 298 3.02 -3.58 7.41
CA HIS A 298 3.39 -4.70 8.27
C HIS A 298 2.44 -4.75 9.44
N VAL A 299 1.82 -5.90 9.70
CA VAL A 299 0.94 -6.10 10.85
C VAL A 299 1.52 -7.17 11.76
N ALA A 300 1.60 -6.87 13.05
CA ALA A 300 2.06 -7.78 14.08
C ALA A 300 1.13 -7.76 15.30
N ARG A 301 1.29 -8.77 16.16
CA ARG A 301 0.68 -8.77 17.47
C ARG A 301 1.56 -7.92 18.41
N LYS A 302 0.94 -7.04 19.18
CA LYS A 302 1.62 -6.34 20.26
C LYS A 302 1.99 -7.36 21.35
N PRO A 303 3.26 -7.47 21.75
CA PRO A 303 3.62 -8.35 22.86
C PRO A 303 2.86 -7.93 24.13
N PRO A 304 2.42 -8.88 24.96
CA PRO A 304 1.82 -8.55 26.24
C PRO A 304 2.83 -7.71 27.05
N PRO A 305 2.37 -6.70 27.83
CA PRO A 305 3.28 -5.96 28.69
C PRO A 305 4.01 -6.97 29.57
N ARG A 306 5.33 -7.01 29.48
CA ARG A 306 6.16 -7.85 30.35
C ARG A 306 5.78 -7.46 31.76
N GLN A 307 5.13 -8.36 32.50
CA GLN A 307 4.89 -8.12 33.92
C GLN A 307 6.26 -7.94 34.53
N ASP A 308 6.58 -6.70 34.93
CA ASP A 308 7.90 -6.29 35.35
C ASP A 308 8.50 -7.36 36.28
N SER A 309 9.36 -8.22 35.73
CA SER A 309 10.14 -9.22 36.46
C SER A 309 11.24 -8.57 37.30
N SER A 310 10.98 -7.32 37.72
CA SER A 310 11.69 -6.47 38.66
C SER A 310 12.01 -7.11 40.03
N SER A 311 11.67 -8.39 40.24
CA SER A 311 11.97 -9.14 41.44
C SER A 311 12.80 -10.42 41.26
N SER A 312 13.29 -10.78 40.05
CA SER A 312 14.20 -11.92 39.88
C SER A 312 15.56 -11.50 39.32
N SER A 313 16.29 -10.71 40.11
CA SER A 313 17.69 -10.33 39.85
C SER A 313 18.70 -11.45 40.17
N SER A 314 18.35 -12.72 40.01
CA SER A 314 19.20 -13.84 40.45
C SER A 314 19.56 -14.79 39.31
N SER A 315 20.86 -15.00 39.19
CA SER A 315 21.61 -15.96 38.35
C SER A 315 21.65 -15.68 36.85
N MET A 316 22.59 -14.78 36.55
CA MET A 316 23.36 -14.64 35.31
C MET A 316 24.22 -15.91 35.06
N ASP A 317 23.59 -17.09 35.00
CA ASP A 317 24.28 -18.32 34.63
C ASP A 317 23.93 -18.64 33.17
N HIS A 318 24.96 -18.52 32.32
CA HIS A 318 24.91 -18.65 30.87
C HIS A 318 24.59 -20.09 30.43
N SER A 319 23.31 -20.44 30.33
CA SER A 319 22.91 -21.55 29.45
C SER A 319 22.67 -20.99 28.04
N ASP A 320 23.62 -21.27 27.15
CA ASP A 320 23.59 -20.96 25.71
C ASP A 320 22.49 -21.72 24.93
N ASP A 321 21.37 -22.10 25.57
CA ASP A 321 20.34 -23.00 25.01
C ASP A 321 18.90 -22.41 25.03
N ASP A 322 18.70 -21.14 25.42
CA ASP A 322 17.37 -20.50 25.50
C ASP A 322 16.94 -19.83 24.16
N ASP A 323 16.81 -20.64 23.10
CA ASP A 323 16.37 -20.23 21.74
C ASP A 323 14.83 -20.22 21.56
N ASP A 324 14.02 -20.45 22.60
CA ASP A 324 12.59 -20.80 22.45
C ASP A 324 11.55 -19.72 22.83
N ASP A 325 11.94 -18.54 23.33
CA ASP A 325 10.97 -17.53 23.84
C ASP A 325 10.38 -16.58 22.75
N ASP A 326 10.79 -16.69 21.49
CA ASP A 326 10.34 -15.80 20.40
C ASP A 326 8.92 -16.12 19.87
N ASP A 327 8.31 -17.24 20.29
CA ASP A 327 7.02 -17.70 19.76
C ASP A 327 5.80 -16.88 20.26
N ASP A 328 5.93 -16.18 21.40
CA ASP A 328 4.83 -15.44 22.02
C ASP A 328 4.45 -14.12 21.29
N GLU A 329 5.32 -13.62 20.42
CA GLU A 329 5.12 -12.38 19.67
C GLU A 329 4.36 -12.57 18.35
N MET A 330 4.16 -13.81 17.91
CA MET A 330 3.51 -14.10 16.63
C MET A 330 1.99 -13.95 16.69
N ILE A 331 1.39 -13.54 15.56
CA ILE A 331 -0.05 -13.67 15.34
C ILE A 331 -0.42 -15.17 15.42
N PRO A 332 -1.39 -15.58 16.27
CA PRO A 332 -1.75 -16.97 16.45
C PRO A 332 -2.10 -17.68 15.13
N LEU A 333 -1.63 -18.93 14.97
CA LEU A 333 -1.86 -19.73 13.76
C LEU A 333 -3.33 -19.79 13.31
N PRO A 334 -4.34 -19.97 14.18
CA PRO A 334 -5.74 -19.97 13.74
C PRO A 334 -6.15 -18.67 13.03
N ILE A 335 -5.65 -17.53 13.49
CA ILE A 335 -5.89 -16.22 12.89
C ILE A 335 -5.18 -16.16 11.53
N LEU A 336 -3.93 -16.57 11.46
CA LEU A 336 -3.18 -16.64 10.20
C LEU A 336 -3.88 -17.54 9.16
N GLN A 337 -4.44 -18.68 9.57
CA GLN A 337 -5.21 -19.56 8.70
C GLN A 337 -6.47 -18.87 8.16
N HIS A 338 -7.19 -18.15 9.02
CA HIS A 338 -8.37 -17.40 8.60
C HIS A 338 -8.02 -16.22 7.68
N LEU A 339 -6.90 -15.53 7.93
CA LEU A 339 -6.38 -14.48 7.06
C LEU A 339 -6.03 -15.06 5.69
N ALA A 340 -5.25 -16.14 5.64
CA ALA A 340 -4.91 -16.84 4.41
C ALA A 340 -6.15 -17.26 3.61
N TYR A 341 -7.21 -17.73 4.28
CA TYR A 341 -8.45 -18.11 3.61
C TYR A 341 -9.22 -16.90 3.06
N LEU A 342 -9.29 -15.79 3.82
CA LEU A 342 -9.87 -14.52 3.36
C LEU A 342 -9.16 -14.01 2.10
N LEU A 343 -7.83 -14.00 2.12
CA LEU A 343 -7.00 -13.59 1.00
C LEU A 343 -7.31 -14.45 -0.23
N VAL A 344 -7.28 -15.78 -0.11
CA VAL A 344 -7.62 -16.68 -1.22
C VAL A 344 -9.04 -16.44 -1.74
N GLN A 345 -10.00 -16.15 -0.87
CA GLN A 345 -11.39 -15.97 -1.25
C GLN A 345 -11.66 -14.64 -1.96
N PHE A 346 -10.97 -13.58 -1.55
CA PHE A 346 -11.24 -12.21 -2.00
C PHE A 346 -10.11 -11.62 -2.84
N GLU A 347 -9.08 -12.39 -3.17
CA GLU A 347 -7.90 -11.86 -3.86
C GLU A 347 -8.25 -11.14 -5.15
N GLU A 348 -9.18 -11.66 -5.94
CA GLU A 348 -9.61 -11.04 -7.19
C GLU A 348 -10.28 -9.68 -6.95
N LEU A 349 -11.13 -9.55 -5.92
CA LEU A 349 -11.72 -8.27 -5.53
C LEU A 349 -10.67 -7.29 -5.01
N ILE A 350 -9.69 -7.78 -4.24
CA ILE A 350 -8.64 -6.93 -3.69
C ILE A 350 -7.70 -6.47 -4.80
N ASN A 351 -7.36 -7.35 -5.74
CA ASN A 351 -6.50 -7.06 -6.89
C ASN A 351 -7.08 -5.93 -7.75
N VAL A 352 -8.39 -5.88 -7.98
CA VAL A 352 -9.03 -4.78 -8.75
C VAL A 352 -9.09 -3.45 -7.99
N LEU A 353 -8.82 -3.43 -6.68
CA LEU A 353 -8.66 -2.18 -5.90
C LEU A 353 -7.25 -1.58 -6.01
N HIS A 354 -6.35 -2.24 -6.74
CA HIS A 354 -5.00 -1.78 -7.03
C HIS A 354 -4.87 -1.15 -8.41
N HIS A 355 -3.85 -0.30 -8.56
CA HIS A 355 -3.47 0.29 -9.84
C HIS A 355 -3.15 -0.81 -10.85
N GLU A 356 -3.48 -0.60 -12.12
CA GLU A 356 -3.35 -1.64 -13.17
C GLU A 356 -1.92 -2.21 -13.26
N SER A 357 -0.89 -1.37 -13.10
CA SER A 357 0.52 -1.78 -13.09
C SER A 357 0.92 -2.69 -11.91
N ARG A 358 0.12 -2.72 -10.83
CA ARG A 358 0.35 -3.54 -9.64
C ARG A 358 -0.54 -4.79 -9.59
N ARG A 359 -1.41 -4.97 -10.58
CA ARG A 359 -2.30 -6.13 -10.64
C ARG A 359 -1.54 -7.35 -11.12
N CYS A 360 -1.84 -8.48 -10.49
CA CYS A 360 -1.36 -9.74 -11.00
C CYS A 360 -2.16 -10.14 -12.25
N ARG A 361 -1.68 -9.78 -13.44
CA ARG A 361 -2.31 -10.19 -14.72
C ARG A 361 -1.87 -11.61 -15.09
N SER A 362 -2.72 -12.28 -15.87
CA SER A 362 -2.61 -13.70 -16.19
C SER A 362 -1.42 -14.12 -17.05
N ASP A 363 -0.60 -13.15 -17.43
CA ASP A 363 0.42 -13.17 -18.44
C ASP A 363 1.79 -12.80 -17.86
N TRP A 364 2.16 -13.38 -16.71
CA TRP A 364 3.55 -13.48 -16.22
C TRP A 364 4.32 -12.16 -15.97
N ASP A 365 3.72 -11.00 -16.23
CA ASP A 365 4.40 -9.71 -16.38
C ASP A 365 4.25 -8.75 -15.18
N SER A 366 3.63 -9.18 -14.09
CA SER A 366 3.68 -8.36 -12.87
C SER A 366 5.07 -8.51 -12.24
N HIS A 367 5.97 -7.61 -12.62
CA HIS A 367 7.29 -7.45 -12.01
C HIS A 367 7.22 -7.10 -10.52
N TYR A 368 6.08 -6.54 -10.09
CA TYR A 368 5.94 -5.97 -8.76
C TYR A 368 5.27 -6.92 -7.78
N VAL A 369 4.16 -7.59 -8.16
CA VAL A 369 3.44 -8.49 -7.24
C VAL A 369 2.77 -9.71 -7.88
N GLN A 370 2.92 -10.84 -7.20
CA GLN A 370 2.37 -12.15 -7.49
C GLN A 370 1.20 -12.50 -6.56
N THR A 371 0.33 -13.36 -7.06
CA THR A 371 -0.80 -13.92 -6.30
C THR A 371 -0.36 -14.84 -5.15
N ASN A 372 -1.14 -14.83 -4.06
CA ASN A 372 -1.05 -15.84 -3.00
C ASN A 372 -1.76 -17.15 -3.38
N LEU A 373 -2.56 -17.17 -4.45
CA LEU A 373 -3.26 -18.38 -4.94
C LEU A 373 -2.33 -19.48 -5.46
N MET A 374 -1.03 -19.20 -5.63
CA MET A 374 -0.07 -20.13 -6.24
C MET A 374 0.10 -21.43 -5.45
N GLY A 375 0.09 -21.36 -4.12
CA GLY A 375 0.14 -22.57 -3.29
C GLY A 375 -1.14 -23.40 -3.36
N ILE A 376 -2.24 -22.83 -3.87
CA ILE A 376 -3.58 -23.44 -3.91
C ILE A 376 -3.89 -24.01 -5.29
N ARG A 377 -3.71 -23.21 -6.35
CA ARG A 377 -4.04 -23.56 -7.73
C ARG A 377 -3.03 -24.57 -8.29
N ARG A 378 -3.51 -25.53 -9.07
CA ARG A 378 -2.66 -26.52 -9.81
C ARG A 378 -2.40 -26.10 -11.25
N SER A 379 -3.21 -25.20 -11.79
CA SER A 379 -3.14 -24.76 -13.18
C SER A 379 -2.13 -23.63 -13.29
N SER A 380 -1.19 -23.76 -14.24
CA SER A 380 -0.32 -22.68 -14.68
C SER A 380 -1.03 -21.67 -15.59
N HIS A 381 -2.31 -21.89 -15.92
CA HIS A 381 -3.12 -20.95 -16.69
C HIS A 381 -3.89 -20.02 -15.75
N TRP A 382 -3.46 -18.76 -15.75
CA TRP A 382 -4.01 -17.70 -14.89
C TRP A 382 -5.17 -16.94 -15.53
N CYS A 383 -5.47 -17.20 -16.80
CA CYS A 383 -6.64 -16.63 -17.49
C CYS A 383 -7.99 -17.12 -16.93
N ARG A 384 -7.97 -18.03 -15.93
CA ARG A 384 -9.12 -18.27 -15.07
C ARG A 384 -9.10 -17.24 -13.94
N HIS A 385 -9.65 -16.08 -14.22
CA HIS A 385 -9.86 -14.97 -13.28
C HIS A 385 -10.91 -15.25 -12.21
N ASN A 386 -11.18 -16.53 -11.93
CA ASN A 386 -12.16 -16.93 -10.92
C ASN A 386 -11.58 -17.96 -9.97
N VAL A 387 -11.62 -17.65 -8.67
CA VAL A 387 -11.47 -18.65 -7.62
C VAL A 387 -12.69 -19.58 -7.65
N GLU A 388 -12.56 -20.68 -8.38
CA GLU A 388 -13.61 -21.68 -8.48
C GLU A 388 -13.87 -22.34 -7.11
N SER A 389 -15.08 -22.86 -6.92
CA SER A 389 -15.44 -23.63 -5.71
C SER A 389 -14.46 -24.77 -5.40
N VAL A 390 -13.89 -25.38 -6.43
CA VAL A 390 -12.87 -26.43 -6.30
C VAL A 390 -11.58 -25.92 -5.67
N ASP A 391 -11.17 -24.67 -5.94
CA ASP A 391 -9.98 -24.07 -5.37
C ASP A 391 -10.22 -23.66 -3.92
N LEU A 392 -11.40 -23.14 -3.58
CA LEU A 392 -11.79 -22.88 -2.19
C LEU A 392 -11.83 -24.16 -1.34
N ILE A 393 -12.29 -25.27 -1.90
CA ILE A 393 -12.24 -26.58 -1.23
C ILE A 393 -10.79 -27.04 -1.02
N LYS A 394 -9.89 -26.80 -1.98
CA LYS A 394 -8.46 -27.10 -1.81
C LYS A 394 -7.81 -26.22 -0.76
N ALA A 395 -8.08 -24.91 -0.81
CA ALA A 395 -7.60 -23.92 0.15
C ALA A 395 -8.00 -24.32 1.55
N GLN A 396 -9.29 -24.60 1.76
CA GLN A 396 -9.81 -25.14 3.01
C GLN A 396 -9.05 -26.38 3.49
N LYS A 397 -8.81 -27.35 2.60
CA LYS A 397 -8.13 -28.60 2.97
C LYS A 397 -6.67 -28.39 3.37
N LYS A 398 -5.98 -27.47 2.68
CA LYS A 398 -4.56 -27.16 2.88
C LYS A 398 -4.36 -26.22 4.07
N ILE A 399 -5.04 -25.08 4.09
CA ILE A 399 -4.89 -24.02 5.11
C ILE A 399 -5.28 -24.55 6.49
N PHE A 400 -6.45 -25.15 6.64
CA PHE A 400 -6.93 -25.71 7.91
C PHE A 400 -6.47 -27.16 8.13
N HIS A 401 -5.26 -27.51 7.68
CA HIS A 401 -4.69 -28.82 7.98
C HIS A 401 -4.41 -28.94 9.49
N LYS A 402 -4.59 -30.15 10.05
CA LYS A 402 -4.39 -30.39 11.49
C LYS A 402 -2.92 -30.25 11.92
N ASP A 403 -2.02 -30.57 11.01
CA ASP A 403 -0.57 -30.50 11.22
C ASP A 403 0.00 -29.22 10.57
N MET A 404 -0.85 -28.20 10.35
CA MET A 404 -0.39 -26.91 9.85
C MET A 404 0.42 -26.20 10.93
N THR A 405 1.49 -25.53 10.53
CA THR A 405 2.33 -24.67 11.38
C THR A 405 2.43 -23.28 10.74
N PRO A 406 2.85 -22.24 11.46
CA PRO A 406 3.08 -20.92 10.85
C PRO A 406 4.05 -20.96 9.68
N SER A 407 5.19 -21.67 9.82
CA SER A 407 6.15 -21.88 8.72
C SER A 407 5.54 -22.66 7.54
N GLY A 408 4.72 -23.69 7.82
CA GLY A 408 4.02 -24.44 6.78
C GLY A 408 3.00 -23.58 6.02
N LEU A 409 2.34 -22.66 6.72
CA LEU A 409 1.39 -21.73 6.12
C LEU A 409 2.11 -20.66 5.30
N ALA A 410 3.22 -20.10 5.80
CA ALA A 410 4.05 -19.16 5.05
C ALA A 410 4.53 -19.79 3.73
N LYS A 411 5.12 -20.99 3.79
CA LYS A 411 5.51 -21.76 2.59
C LYS A 411 4.35 -22.00 1.61
N LEU A 412 3.13 -22.17 2.12
CA LEU A 412 1.94 -22.33 1.28
C LEU A 412 1.55 -21.01 0.60
N MET A 413 1.52 -19.91 1.34
CA MET A 413 1.07 -18.59 0.86
C MET A 413 2.10 -17.92 -0.03
N ASP A 414 3.38 -18.19 0.20
CA ASP A 414 4.52 -17.62 -0.55
C ASP A 414 5.01 -18.53 -1.68
N ALA A 415 4.30 -19.63 -1.95
CA ALA A 415 4.65 -20.55 -3.02
C ALA A 415 4.76 -19.85 -4.39
N THR A 416 5.77 -20.18 -5.17
CA THR A 416 6.01 -19.63 -6.53
C THR A 416 6.00 -20.75 -7.58
N LEU A 417 5.52 -20.45 -8.79
CA LEU A 417 5.46 -21.45 -9.89
C LEU A 417 6.83 -21.73 -10.51
N ARG A 418 7.73 -20.74 -10.46
CA ARG A 418 9.03 -20.79 -11.10
C ARG A 418 10.06 -20.36 -10.07
N PRO A 419 10.61 -21.30 -9.29
CA PRO A 419 11.85 -20.99 -8.63
C PRO A 419 12.88 -20.57 -9.69
N LYS A 420 13.49 -19.40 -9.52
CA LYS A 420 14.65 -19.04 -10.33
C LYS A 420 15.85 -19.80 -9.79
N LEU A 421 16.79 -20.13 -10.67
CA LEU A 421 18.12 -20.54 -10.22
C LEU A 421 19.00 -19.29 -10.22
N ASP A 422 19.76 -19.04 -9.16
CA ASP A 422 20.83 -18.04 -9.22
C ASP A 422 21.91 -18.46 -10.22
N GLY A 423 22.90 -17.57 -10.45
CA GLY A 423 24.06 -17.88 -11.29
C GLY A 423 24.89 -19.09 -10.81
N SER A 424 24.65 -19.58 -9.59
CA SER A 424 25.29 -20.76 -9.00
C SER A 424 24.43 -22.03 -9.13
N GLY A 425 23.24 -21.95 -9.71
CA GLY A 425 22.31 -23.07 -9.81
C GLY A 425 21.51 -23.36 -8.54
N ASN A 426 21.52 -22.47 -7.54
CA ASN A 426 20.70 -22.59 -6.34
C ASN A 426 19.31 -22.01 -6.57
N LEU A 427 18.30 -22.66 -5.98
CA LEU A 427 16.92 -22.22 -6.03
C LEU A 427 16.74 -20.89 -5.29
N VAL A 428 16.63 -19.78 -6.02
CA VAL A 428 16.14 -18.51 -5.50
C VAL A 428 14.63 -18.51 -5.62
N LEU A 429 13.99 -18.73 -4.48
CA LEU A 429 12.57 -18.48 -4.33
C LEU A 429 12.39 -16.96 -4.31
N GLU A 430 11.83 -16.39 -5.38
CA GLU A 430 11.35 -15.02 -5.38
C GLU A 430 10.04 -14.94 -4.58
N THR A 431 10.12 -15.25 -3.27
CA THR A 431 9.02 -15.24 -2.30
C THR A 431 8.56 -13.83 -1.96
N ARG A 432 9.41 -12.83 -2.17
CA ARG A 432 9.16 -11.44 -1.75
C ARG A 432 7.98 -10.78 -2.44
N TYR A 433 7.69 -11.13 -3.69
CA TYR A 433 6.70 -10.41 -4.49
C TYR A 433 5.31 -10.99 -4.30
N LYS A 434 4.80 -11.16 -3.08
CA LYS A 434 3.44 -11.66 -2.83
C LYS A 434 2.51 -10.54 -2.41
N PHE A 435 1.23 -10.67 -2.78
CA PHE A 435 0.20 -9.74 -2.32
C PHE A 435 0.25 -9.57 -0.80
N VAL A 436 0.28 -10.70 -0.11
CA VAL A 436 0.60 -10.75 1.31
C VAL A 436 1.76 -11.69 1.50
N ASN A 437 2.87 -11.17 1.98
CA ASN A 437 4.07 -11.93 2.26
C ASN A 437 4.03 -12.45 3.69
N PHE A 438 4.05 -13.78 3.83
CA PHE A 438 4.06 -14.47 5.11
C PHE A 438 5.49 -14.88 5.53
N GLU A 439 6.49 -14.64 4.68
CA GLU A 439 7.88 -15.00 4.92
C GLU A 439 8.45 -14.40 6.23
N PRO A 440 8.11 -13.15 6.63
CA PRO A 440 8.63 -12.58 7.88
C PRO A 440 8.25 -13.38 9.13
N LEU A 441 7.20 -14.20 9.10
CA LEU A 441 6.87 -15.12 10.20
C LEU A 441 7.97 -16.17 10.44
N THR A 442 8.83 -16.42 9.45
CA THR A 442 9.84 -17.48 9.47
C THR A 442 11.25 -16.98 9.77
N TYR A 443 11.46 -15.66 9.84
CA TYR A 443 12.77 -15.08 10.12
C TYR A 443 13.21 -15.36 11.57
N GLN A 444 14.47 -15.76 11.76
CA GLN A 444 15.06 -15.92 13.10
C GLN A 444 15.54 -14.56 13.61
N GLY A 445 15.19 -14.18 14.84
CA GLY A 445 15.62 -12.93 15.47
C GLY A 445 15.06 -11.64 14.85
N GLY A 446 14.00 -11.74 14.03
CA GLY A 446 13.32 -10.60 13.40
C GLY A 446 11.86 -10.48 13.84
N ALA A 447 11.28 -9.30 13.62
CA ALA A 447 9.87 -9.07 13.92
C ALA A 447 8.96 -10.01 13.12
N LYS A 448 8.05 -10.71 13.81
CA LYS A 448 7.12 -11.67 13.22
C LYS A 448 5.88 -10.96 12.66
N THR A 449 6.03 -10.34 11.49
CA THR A 449 4.95 -9.56 10.84
C THR A 449 4.29 -10.34 9.71
N ILE A 450 3.09 -9.89 9.32
CA ILE A 450 2.50 -10.12 8.00
C ILE A 450 2.65 -8.85 7.20
N GLU A 451 3.23 -8.95 6.01
CA GLU A 451 3.49 -7.81 5.13
C GLU A 451 2.46 -7.80 3.98
N PHE A 452 1.72 -6.70 3.82
CA PHE A 452 0.79 -6.49 2.72
C PHE A 452 1.46 -5.62 1.65
N ARG A 453 1.77 -6.23 0.49
CA ARG A 453 2.43 -5.58 -0.66
C ARG A 453 1.46 -5.58 -1.83
N GLN A 454 1.02 -4.42 -2.33
CA GLN A 454 0.33 -4.28 -3.64
C GLN A 454 -0.15 -2.86 -3.88
N HIS A 455 -0.15 -2.01 -2.85
CA HIS A 455 -0.45 -0.61 -3.06
C HIS A 455 0.70 0.04 -3.84
N ILE A 456 0.35 0.73 -4.93
CA ILE A 456 1.29 1.61 -5.61
C ILE A 456 1.78 2.66 -4.61
N GLY A 457 3.05 3.05 -4.69
CA GLY A 457 3.59 4.13 -3.89
C GLY A 457 2.68 5.35 -3.96
N THR A 458 2.41 5.95 -2.81
CA THR A 458 1.56 7.14 -2.72
C THR A 458 2.09 8.05 -1.63
N MET A 459 1.98 9.36 -1.86
CA MET A 459 2.21 10.40 -0.84
C MET A 459 0.89 10.99 -0.33
N ASP A 460 -0.26 10.48 -0.81
CA ASP A 460 -1.58 10.91 -0.39
C ASP A 460 -1.93 10.25 0.96
N PHE A 461 -2.04 11.08 1.99
CA PHE A 461 -2.39 10.65 3.34
C PHE A 461 -3.73 9.89 3.39
N ASP A 462 -4.73 10.30 2.61
CA ASP A 462 -6.03 9.63 2.60
C ASP A 462 -5.90 8.23 2.03
N GLU A 463 -5.12 8.04 0.98
CA GLU A 463 -4.89 6.72 0.42
C GLU A 463 -4.14 5.80 1.39
N ILE A 464 -3.09 6.33 2.05
CA ILE A 464 -2.31 5.61 3.08
C ILE A 464 -3.21 5.20 4.23
N ALA A 465 -4.04 6.11 4.74
CA ALA A 465 -4.96 5.88 5.84
C ALA A 465 -5.97 4.78 5.50
N HIS A 466 -6.64 4.87 4.35
CA HIS A 466 -7.64 3.88 3.96
C HIS A 466 -7.02 2.50 3.73
N TRP A 467 -5.86 2.41 3.06
CA TRP A 467 -5.22 1.12 2.83
C TRP A 467 -4.71 0.47 4.13
N THR A 468 -4.10 1.25 5.02
CA THR A 468 -3.69 0.75 6.34
C THR A 468 -4.90 0.28 7.15
N HIS A 469 -6.00 1.02 7.10
CA HIS A 469 -7.26 0.62 7.73
C HIS A 469 -7.79 -0.71 7.15
N PHE A 470 -7.79 -0.85 5.82
CA PHE A 470 -8.24 -2.04 5.12
C PHE A 470 -7.44 -3.30 5.53
N THR A 471 -6.11 -3.20 5.58
CA THR A 471 -5.22 -4.31 5.99
C THR A 471 -5.43 -4.70 7.45
N LEU A 472 -5.57 -3.73 8.35
CA LEU A 472 -5.91 -3.99 9.75
C LEU A 472 -7.29 -4.64 9.90
N CYS A 473 -8.29 -4.20 9.14
CA CYS A 473 -9.62 -4.82 9.14
C CYS A 473 -9.59 -6.27 8.63
N LEU A 474 -8.76 -6.62 7.64
CA LEU A 474 -8.57 -8.02 7.23
C LEU A 474 -8.07 -8.90 8.38
N VAL A 475 -7.05 -8.43 9.12
CA VAL A 475 -6.49 -9.16 10.26
C VAL A 475 -7.52 -9.26 11.40
N ARG A 476 -8.27 -8.20 11.69
CA ARG A 476 -9.37 -8.23 12.67
C ARG A 476 -10.49 -9.17 12.27
N THR A 477 -10.87 -9.21 11.00
CA THR A 477 -11.88 -10.15 10.52
C THR A 477 -11.37 -11.59 10.66
N ALA A 478 -10.09 -11.84 10.35
CA ALA A 478 -9.49 -13.15 10.58
C ALA A 478 -9.51 -13.55 12.07
N GLU A 479 -9.24 -12.61 12.96
CA GLU A 479 -9.32 -12.81 14.41
C GLU A 479 -10.73 -13.17 14.87
N ARG A 480 -11.74 -12.37 14.47
CA ARG A 480 -13.15 -12.65 14.78
C ARG A 480 -13.55 -14.03 14.27
N MET A 481 -13.10 -14.39 13.07
CA MET A 481 -13.36 -15.70 12.50
C MET A 481 -12.67 -16.81 13.29
N ALA A 482 -11.45 -16.63 13.78
CA ALA A 482 -10.78 -17.62 14.62
C ALA A 482 -11.47 -17.83 15.97
N LEU A 483 -11.92 -16.74 16.61
CA LEU A 483 -12.53 -16.73 17.94
C LEU A 483 -14.01 -17.17 17.94
N CYS A 484 -14.73 -17.01 16.82
CA CYS A 484 -16.11 -17.52 16.66
C CYS A 484 -16.14 -19.05 16.86
N GLY A 485 -16.51 -19.50 18.06
CA GLY A 485 -16.73 -20.91 18.38
C GLY A 485 -17.81 -21.51 17.49
N GLY A 486 -17.57 -22.71 16.95
CA GLY A 486 -18.43 -23.36 15.94
C GLY A 486 -19.86 -23.71 16.39
N ASP A 487 -20.22 -23.41 17.64
CA ASP A 487 -21.53 -23.66 18.24
C ASP A 487 -22.49 -22.48 18.16
N GLN A 488 -22.00 -21.27 17.82
CA GLN A 488 -22.87 -20.26 17.24
C GLN A 488 -23.16 -20.67 15.80
N GLN A 489 -24.02 -21.68 15.64
CA GLN A 489 -24.75 -21.84 14.39
C GLN A 489 -25.49 -20.52 14.18
N PHE A 490 -24.90 -19.63 13.38
CA PHE A 490 -25.56 -18.47 12.81
C PHE A 490 -26.93 -18.94 12.38
N GLY A 491 -27.96 -18.49 13.11
CA GLY A 491 -29.32 -18.92 12.95
C GLY A 491 -29.64 -18.94 11.48
N VAL A 492 -29.51 -20.13 10.88
CA VAL A 492 -30.32 -20.49 9.75
C VAL A 492 -31.65 -20.52 10.44
N ASN A 493 -32.33 -19.36 10.45
CA ASN A 493 -33.70 -19.27 10.90
C ASN A 493 -34.34 -20.48 10.28
N ASP A 494 -34.69 -21.45 11.14
CA ASP A 494 -35.40 -22.63 10.76
C ASP A 494 -36.54 -22.09 9.93
N SER A 495 -36.45 -22.29 8.62
CA SER A 495 -37.55 -21.98 7.74
C SER A 495 -38.72 -22.70 8.40
N PRO A 496 -39.77 -22.00 8.87
CA PRO A 496 -40.78 -22.58 9.77
C PRO A 496 -41.59 -23.73 9.14
N CYS A 497 -41.21 -24.15 7.92
CA CYS A 497 -41.78 -25.23 7.16
C CYS A 497 -40.89 -26.47 7.02
N SER A 498 -39.73 -26.56 7.67
CA SER A 498 -38.96 -27.82 7.70
C SER A 498 -39.56 -28.74 8.77
N PRO A 499 -40.30 -29.81 8.40
CA PRO A 499 -40.87 -30.72 9.38
C PRO A 499 -39.74 -31.33 10.22
N SER A 500 -39.93 -31.32 11.53
CA SER A 500 -39.05 -31.87 12.55
C SER A 500 -38.74 -33.34 12.27
N SER A 501 -37.73 -33.60 11.43
CA SER A 501 -37.19 -34.94 11.22
C SER A 501 -36.19 -35.18 12.33
N SER A 502 -36.65 -35.85 13.38
CA SER A 502 -35.89 -36.27 14.56
C SER A 502 -34.90 -37.41 14.24
N SER A 503 -34.14 -37.31 13.14
CA SER A 503 -33.18 -38.34 12.75
C SER A 503 -31.88 -38.15 13.54
N PRO A 504 -31.43 -39.13 14.35
CA PRO A 504 -30.23 -39.00 15.20
C PRO A 504 -28.88 -39.00 14.45
N ASP A 505 -28.88 -39.12 13.13
CA ASP A 505 -27.66 -39.30 12.32
C ASP A 505 -27.03 -37.98 11.85
N HIS A 506 -26.75 -37.07 12.78
CA HIS A 506 -25.89 -35.93 12.47
C HIS A 506 -24.43 -36.40 12.42
N LEU A 507 -24.01 -36.83 11.22
CA LEU A 507 -22.60 -37.09 10.96
C LEU A 507 -21.76 -35.85 11.34
N PRO A 508 -20.70 -36.00 12.15
CA PRO A 508 -19.90 -34.88 12.61
C PRO A 508 -19.28 -34.16 11.42
N VAL A 509 -19.67 -32.90 11.21
CA VAL A 509 -19.06 -32.02 10.21
C VAL A 509 -17.58 -31.87 10.54
N SER A 510 -16.69 -32.14 9.58
CA SER A 510 -15.25 -32.06 9.81
C SER A 510 -14.83 -30.64 10.25
N PHE A 511 -13.82 -30.54 11.10
CA PHE A 511 -13.28 -29.25 11.58
C PHE A 511 -13.02 -28.26 10.44
N ARG A 512 -12.37 -28.72 9.36
CA ARG A 512 -12.09 -27.89 8.17
C ARG A 512 -13.36 -27.34 7.54
N LYS A 513 -14.42 -28.16 7.48
CA LYS A 513 -15.74 -27.76 6.98
C LYS A 513 -16.41 -26.76 7.90
N LYS A 514 -16.30 -26.93 9.22
CA LYS A 514 -16.79 -25.93 10.18
C LYS A 514 -16.07 -24.58 10.00
N GLN A 515 -14.75 -24.56 9.86
CA GLN A 515 -13.98 -23.31 9.70
C GLN A 515 -14.28 -22.59 8.39
N ALA A 516 -14.26 -23.28 7.25
CA ALA A 516 -14.56 -22.63 5.97
C ALA A 516 -16.04 -22.21 5.83
N ASN A 517 -16.97 -22.94 6.45
CA ASN A 517 -18.40 -22.58 6.41
C ASN A 517 -18.70 -21.24 7.10
N LYS A 518 -17.75 -20.66 7.85
CA LYS A 518 -17.84 -19.28 8.35
C LYS A 518 -17.93 -18.26 7.21
N TYR A 519 -17.44 -18.63 6.02
CA TYR A 519 -17.49 -17.83 4.81
C TYR A 519 -18.50 -18.44 3.84
N ARG A 520 -19.79 -18.12 4.02
CA ARG A 520 -20.83 -18.62 3.11
C ARG A 520 -20.67 -18.00 1.73
N LEU A 521 -20.34 -18.83 0.74
CA LEU A 521 -20.37 -18.49 -0.69
C LEU A 521 -21.83 -18.42 -1.14
N ARG A 522 -22.29 -17.27 -1.63
CA ARG A 522 -23.70 -17.11 -2.03
C ARG A 522 -23.99 -16.24 -3.24
N CYS A 523 -23.06 -15.45 -3.77
CA CYS A 523 -23.44 -14.48 -4.79
C CYS A 523 -22.82 -14.73 -6.16
N ALA A 524 -23.58 -14.38 -7.19
CA ALA A 524 -23.20 -14.48 -8.60
C ALA A 524 -22.77 -13.12 -9.19
N LYS A 525 -23.05 -12.01 -8.48
CA LYS A 525 -22.82 -10.63 -8.92
C LYS A 525 -21.61 -10.03 -8.18
N LEU A 526 -20.85 -9.18 -8.87
CA LEU A 526 -19.64 -8.54 -8.33
C LEU A 526 -19.93 -7.61 -7.16
N GLN A 527 -20.95 -6.77 -7.32
CA GLN A 527 -21.33 -5.81 -6.31
C GLN A 527 -21.68 -6.51 -4.99
N ASP A 528 -22.44 -7.60 -5.06
CA ASP A 528 -22.78 -8.39 -3.89
C ASP A 528 -21.53 -9.00 -3.22
N GLU A 529 -20.50 -9.37 -3.99
CA GLU A 529 -19.24 -9.88 -3.46
C GLU A 529 -18.40 -8.78 -2.78
N PHE A 530 -18.42 -7.55 -3.32
CA PHE A 530 -17.85 -6.37 -2.63
C PHE A 530 -18.59 -6.05 -1.34
N GLU A 531 -19.92 -5.96 -1.37
CA GLU A 531 -20.71 -5.70 -0.16
C GLU A 531 -20.48 -6.79 0.88
N ARG A 532 -20.40 -8.05 0.46
CA ARG A 532 -20.06 -9.17 1.35
C ARG A 532 -18.68 -8.98 1.98
N MET A 533 -17.67 -8.58 1.21
CA MET A 533 -16.34 -8.29 1.75
C MET A 533 -16.40 -7.12 2.73
N TYR A 534 -17.08 -6.02 2.38
CA TYR A 534 -17.22 -4.84 3.24
C TYR A 534 -17.95 -5.13 4.54
N ASP A 535 -18.99 -5.97 4.51
CA ASP A 535 -19.68 -6.42 5.71
C ASP A 535 -18.77 -7.25 6.61
N LEU A 536 -18.00 -8.17 6.01
CA LEU A 536 -17.05 -9.00 6.75
C LEU A 536 -15.95 -8.13 7.37
N LEU A 537 -15.54 -7.06 6.71
CA LEU A 537 -14.58 -6.09 7.20
C LEU A 537 -15.20 -5.05 8.16
N GLU A 538 -16.52 -5.08 8.34
CA GLU A 538 -17.30 -4.13 9.15
C GLU A 538 -17.08 -2.67 8.73
N PHE A 539 -16.98 -2.43 7.41
CA PHE A 539 -16.89 -1.07 6.88
C PHE A 539 -18.22 -0.33 7.03
N ASP A 540 -18.13 0.89 7.54
CA ASP A 540 -19.19 1.89 7.49
C ASP A 540 -19.43 2.39 6.05
N GLU A 541 -20.50 3.15 5.83
CA GLU A 541 -20.87 3.61 4.48
C GLU A 541 -19.84 4.58 3.87
N ASP A 542 -19.13 5.35 4.68
CA ASP A 542 -18.13 6.30 4.18
C ASP A 542 -16.91 5.56 3.64
N VAL A 543 -16.42 4.55 4.38
CA VAL A 543 -15.34 3.67 3.93
C VAL A 543 -15.76 2.86 2.70
N ARG A 544 -16.99 2.33 2.66
CA ARG A 544 -17.54 1.67 1.47
C ARG A 544 -17.55 2.63 0.27
N GLY A 545 -18.01 3.87 0.49
CA GLY A 545 -18.04 4.91 -0.52
C GLY A 545 -16.66 5.20 -1.10
N TYR A 546 -15.62 5.28 -0.26
CA TYR A 546 -14.23 5.42 -0.70
C TYR A 546 -13.80 4.26 -1.61
N TRP A 547 -13.98 3.00 -1.16
CA TRP A 547 -13.53 1.83 -1.93
C TRP A 547 -14.32 1.63 -3.23
N ARG A 548 -15.63 1.94 -3.25
CA ARG A 548 -16.44 1.94 -4.49
C ARG A 548 -15.91 2.97 -5.50
N LYS A 549 -15.65 4.21 -5.06
CA LYS A 549 -15.06 5.26 -5.90
C LYS A 549 -13.68 4.86 -6.42
N ARG A 550 -12.85 4.26 -5.56
CA ARG A 550 -11.52 3.77 -5.93
C ARG A 550 -11.61 2.66 -6.98
N PHE A 551 -12.51 1.69 -6.81
CA PHE A 551 -12.76 0.65 -7.80
C PHE A 551 -13.12 1.27 -9.16
N VAL A 552 -14.07 2.20 -9.19
CA VAL A 552 -14.45 2.91 -10.42
C VAL A 552 -13.26 3.63 -11.06
N ARG A 553 -12.49 4.38 -10.26
CA ARG A 553 -11.33 5.14 -10.72
C ARG A 553 -10.27 4.25 -11.37
N LEU A 554 -10.04 3.06 -10.81
CA LEU A 554 -8.98 2.15 -11.26
C LEU A 554 -9.44 1.15 -12.33
N ASN A 555 -10.73 1.07 -12.64
CA ASN A 555 -11.28 0.13 -13.62
C ASN A 555 -12.10 0.81 -14.73
N PRO A 556 -11.57 1.86 -15.40
CA PRO A 556 -12.34 2.60 -16.41
C PRO A 556 -12.68 1.77 -17.65
N ALA A 557 -11.84 0.76 -17.96
CA ALA A 557 -11.98 -0.08 -19.16
C ALA A 557 -12.93 -1.26 -18.99
N GLU A 558 -13.29 -1.65 -17.76
CA GLU A 558 -14.17 -2.81 -17.52
C GLU A 558 -15.65 -2.51 -17.86
N GLY A 559 -15.93 -1.34 -18.46
CA GLY A 559 -17.23 -1.05 -19.07
C GLY A 559 -18.39 -0.96 -18.07
N PHE A 560 -18.11 -0.98 -16.77
CA PHE A 560 -19.13 -0.78 -15.75
C PHE A 560 -19.75 0.60 -15.96
N ARG A 561 -21.06 0.65 -16.20
CA ARG A 561 -21.76 1.92 -16.08
C ARG A 561 -21.77 2.28 -14.61
N VAL A 562 -21.38 3.50 -14.28
CA VAL A 562 -21.45 4.00 -12.91
C VAL A 562 -22.78 4.73 -12.80
N GLY A 563 -23.70 4.16 -12.02
CA GLY A 563 -24.92 4.83 -11.63
C GLY A 563 -24.63 5.81 -10.51
N LYS A 564 -25.46 6.84 -10.38
CA LYS A 564 -25.51 7.66 -9.17
C LYS A 564 -26.85 7.45 -8.52
N ASP A 565 -26.85 7.16 -7.23
CA ASP A 565 -28.09 7.08 -6.48
C ASP A 565 -28.70 8.47 -6.30
N GLN A 566 -29.86 8.55 -5.64
CA GLN A 566 -30.53 9.81 -5.36
C GLN A 566 -29.70 10.80 -4.52
N ASN A 567 -28.64 10.34 -3.85
CA ASN A 567 -27.73 11.14 -3.04
C ASN A 567 -26.43 11.47 -3.78
N GLY A 568 -26.28 11.07 -5.05
CA GLY A 568 -25.08 11.27 -5.84
C GLY A 568 -23.96 10.26 -5.55
N VAL A 569 -24.22 9.21 -4.78
CA VAL A 569 -23.26 8.15 -4.49
C VAL A 569 -23.11 7.27 -5.73
N GLU A 570 -21.87 7.13 -6.19
CA GLU A 570 -21.52 6.30 -7.34
C GLU A 570 -21.61 4.82 -6.99
N TYR A 571 -22.30 4.05 -7.82
CA TYR A 571 -22.44 2.60 -7.68
C TYR A 571 -22.28 1.90 -9.05
N ILE A 572 -21.90 0.64 -9.02
CA ILE A 572 -21.68 -0.17 -10.22
C ILE A 572 -23.06 -0.59 -10.77
N LEU A 573 -23.41 -0.17 -11.99
CA LEU A 573 -24.61 -0.63 -12.68
C LEU A 573 -24.33 -1.97 -13.34
N ASP A 574 -25.04 -2.97 -12.86
CA ASP A 574 -25.01 -4.34 -13.34
C ASP A 574 -25.96 -4.45 -14.56
N GLU A 575 -25.54 -3.99 -15.74
CA GLU A 575 -26.46 -3.90 -16.89
C GLU A 575 -26.79 -5.22 -17.59
N GLU A 576 -26.10 -6.33 -17.31
CA GLU A 576 -26.47 -7.66 -17.83
C GLU A 576 -26.11 -8.74 -16.80
N ASP A 577 -26.76 -9.91 -16.86
CA ASP A 577 -26.46 -11.15 -16.09
C ASP A 577 -25.04 -11.73 -16.38
N ARG A 578 -24.08 -10.91 -16.76
CA ARG A 578 -22.71 -11.31 -17.04
C ARG A 578 -21.89 -11.21 -15.77
N CYS A 579 -21.44 -12.36 -15.30
CA CYS A 579 -20.38 -12.46 -14.33
C CYS A 579 -19.15 -11.67 -14.87
N PRO A 580 -18.57 -10.73 -14.11
CA PRO A 580 -17.39 -9.95 -14.54
C PRO A 580 -16.23 -10.86 -14.94
N SER A 581 -16.18 -12.03 -14.35
CA SER A 581 -15.17 -13.05 -14.61
C SER A 581 -15.34 -13.81 -15.94
N CYS A 582 -16.31 -13.42 -16.76
CA CYS A 582 -16.53 -13.91 -18.12
C CYS A 582 -16.22 -12.85 -19.19
N MET A 583 -15.68 -11.69 -18.79
CA MET A 583 -14.94 -10.77 -19.67
C MET A 583 -13.44 -11.10 -19.59
#